data_AF-A0A520XJA0-F1
#
_entry.id   AF-A0A520XJA0-F1
#
_cell.length_a   1.000
_cell.length_b   1.000
_cell.length_c   1.000
_cell.angle_alpha   90.00
_cell.angle_beta   90.00
_cell.angle_gamma   90.00
#
_symmetry.space_group_name_H-M   'P 1'
#
loop_
_entity.id
_entity.type
_entity.pdbx_description
1 polymer ?
#
loop_
_entity_poly.entity_id
_entity_poly.type
_entity_poly.pdbx_seq_one_letter_code
_entity_poly.pdbx_strand_id
1 'polypeptide(L)'
;MTSRAQPIRAIAVAAVLALVASACGGDDSSDATETTPAPSATTTTTAAVATTTTTVAPTTTTTVSTTLAGPTTTTLPGEPFDIGPSPGDVLSVVAVAFDDVLNLRAGPGTDFEVLKKMPPRYDRVIANGRAQALPNSIWYEVTALGVTGWASSTYLAELGSTDDITSQIVDKLGEIPTAETMADLGRIVAESYPAVERPLRVRMSGEPSVGDLGEVIYDVVGFADDSVRGLRLHVFGQPTESGDGFSLKSVEATALCARGVDGAGVCI
;
A
#
# COMPACT_ATOMS: atom_id res chain seq x y z
N MET A 1 64.39 21.70 4.65
CA MET A 1 64.78 20.40 5.23
C MET A 1 63.83 19.34 4.68
N THR A 2 64.37 18.54 3.76
CA THR A 2 63.96 17.18 3.35
C THR A 2 62.49 16.80 3.38
N SER A 3 61.83 16.97 2.23
CA SER A 3 60.75 16.11 1.75
C SER A 3 61.31 14.69 1.50
N ARG A 4 60.69 13.67 2.10
CA ARG A 4 61.08 12.26 1.97
C ARG A 4 60.02 11.52 1.15
N ALA A 5 60.49 10.90 0.08
CA ALA A 5 59.73 10.09 -0.87
C ALA A 5 59.19 8.79 -0.24
N GLN A 6 58.07 8.30 -0.80
CA GLN A 6 57.73 6.88 -0.82
C GLN A 6 57.35 6.46 -2.25
N PRO A 7 57.98 5.43 -2.82
CA PRO A 7 57.61 4.89 -4.13
C PRO A 7 56.47 3.87 -4.00
N ILE A 8 55.41 4.07 -4.78
CA ILE A 8 54.31 3.11 -4.94
C ILE A 8 54.83 1.94 -5.79
N ARG A 9 54.89 0.75 -5.18
CA ARG A 9 55.18 -0.51 -5.89
C ARG A 9 53.90 -0.99 -6.56
N ALA A 10 53.96 -1.11 -7.88
CA ALA A 10 52.97 -1.79 -8.70
C ALA A 10 52.96 -3.29 -8.36
N ILE A 11 51.78 -3.82 -8.03
CA ILE A 11 51.53 -5.27 -7.97
C ILE A 11 50.44 -5.56 -9.00
N ALA A 12 50.86 -6.16 -10.11
CA ALA A 12 49.98 -6.85 -11.05
C ALA A 12 49.87 -8.30 -10.60
N VAL A 13 48.65 -8.81 -10.41
CA VAL A 13 48.41 -10.25 -10.36
C VAL A 13 47.16 -10.59 -11.18
N ALA A 14 47.35 -11.64 -11.98
CA ALA A 14 46.56 -12.10 -13.10
C ALA A 14 45.17 -12.64 -12.73
N ALA A 15 44.28 -12.51 -13.71
CA ALA A 15 43.01 -13.21 -13.81
C ALA A 15 43.23 -14.72 -14.02
N VAL A 16 42.37 -15.54 -13.39
CA VAL A 16 42.15 -16.94 -13.78
C VAL A 16 40.64 -17.16 -13.93
N LEU A 17 40.23 -17.33 -15.18
CA LEU A 17 38.96 -17.93 -15.59
C LEU A 17 38.96 -19.42 -15.21
N ALA A 18 37.85 -19.91 -14.66
CA ALA A 18 37.49 -21.32 -14.75
C ALA A 18 35.97 -21.45 -14.94
N LEU A 19 35.57 -21.77 -16.17
CA LEU A 19 34.26 -22.33 -16.50
C LEU A 19 34.19 -23.76 -15.98
N VAL A 20 33.07 -24.14 -15.36
CA VAL A 20 32.62 -25.54 -15.32
C VAL A 20 31.13 -25.57 -15.61
N ALA A 21 30.78 -26.26 -16.69
CA ALA A 21 29.43 -26.61 -17.11
C ALA A 21 29.26 -28.12 -16.98
N SER A 22 28.20 -28.57 -16.32
CA SER A 22 27.65 -29.94 -16.29
C SER A 22 26.61 -29.98 -15.16
N ALA A 23 25.40 -30.55 -15.25
CA ALA A 23 24.83 -31.49 -16.20
C ALA A 23 23.29 -31.44 -16.14
N CYS A 24 22.66 -31.91 -17.22
CA CYS A 24 21.25 -32.24 -17.31
C CYS A 24 20.88 -33.51 -16.50
N GLY A 25 19.60 -33.66 -16.14
CA GLY A 25 18.93 -34.96 -16.21
C GLY A 25 17.92 -35.27 -15.10
N GLY A 26 16.68 -35.60 -15.49
CA GLY A 26 15.64 -36.23 -14.67
C GLY A 26 14.32 -35.46 -14.70
N ASP A 27 13.57 -35.48 -15.80
CA ASP A 27 12.56 -36.51 -16.18
C ASP A 27 11.34 -36.53 -15.24
N ASP A 28 10.34 -35.77 -15.68
CA ASP A 28 8.95 -35.68 -15.22
C ASP A 28 8.20 -36.97 -15.60
N SER A 29 7.57 -37.65 -14.64
CA SER A 29 6.29 -38.36 -14.81
C SER A 29 5.91 -39.07 -13.51
N SER A 30 4.98 -38.49 -12.76
CA SER A 30 4.28 -39.17 -11.68
C SER A 30 2.81 -38.81 -11.75
N ASP A 31 2.08 -39.67 -12.46
CA ASP A 31 0.76 -40.21 -12.14
C ASP A 31 -0.23 -39.25 -11.44
N ALA A 32 -1.06 -38.59 -12.25
CA ALA A 32 -2.26 -37.91 -11.78
C ALA A 32 -3.33 -38.96 -11.44
N THR A 33 -3.41 -39.35 -10.16
CA THR A 33 -4.59 -40.04 -9.64
C THR A 33 -5.68 -39.01 -9.38
N GLU A 34 -6.50 -38.77 -10.40
CA GLU A 34 -7.72 -37.97 -10.33
C GLU A 34 -8.74 -38.69 -9.44
N THR A 35 -8.81 -38.29 -8.16
CA THR A 35 -9.85 -38.80 -7.25
C THR A 35 -11.08 -37.91 -7.38
N THR A 36 -12.05 -38.41 -8.13
CA THR A 36 -13.42 -37.86 -8.24
C THR A 36 -14.09 -37.75 -6.86
N PRO A 37 -14.57 -36.58 -6.42
CA PRO A 37 -15.53 -36.52 -5.34
C PRO A 37 -16.93 -36.86 -5.86
N ALA A 38 -17.54 -37.88 -5.26
CA ALA A 38 -18.93 -38.24 -5.49
C ALA A 38 -19.88 -37.09 -5.09
N PRO A 39 -20.99 -36.85 -5.82
CA PRO A 39 -21.96 -35.83 -5.44
C PRO A 39 -22.77 -36.30 -4.23
N SER A 40 -22.68 -35.56 -3.12
CA SER A 40 -23.53 -35.74 -1.95
C SER A 40 -24.99 -35.41 -2.28
N ALA A 41 -25.87 -36.34 -1.92
CA ALA A 41 -27.31 -36.28 -2.11
C ALA A 41 -27.92 -35.02 -1.50
N THR A 42 -28.71 -34.31 -2.31
CA THR A 42 -29.55 -33.20 -1.88
C THR A 42 -30.81 -33.73 -1.20
N THR A 43 -30.97 -33.46 0.10
CA THR A 43 -32.21 -33.75 0.83
C THR A 43 -33.22 -32.64 0.53
N THR A 44 -34.25 -32.95 -0.24
CA THR A 44 -35.38 -32.05 -0.51
C THR A 44 -36.35 -32.06 0.67
N THR A 45 -36.36 -30.98 1.46
CA THR A 45 -37.38 -30.76 2.50
C THR A 45 -38.56 -30.05 1.87
N THR A 46 -39.67 -30.76 1.72
CA THR A 46 -40.99 -30.24 1.34
C THR A 46 -41.52 -29.34 2.46
N ALA A 47 -41.55 -28.03 2.23
CA ALA A 47 -42.22 -27.07 3.11
C ALA A 47 -43.67 -26.82 2.64
N ALA A 48 -44.58 -26.90 3.60
CA ALA A 48 -46.02 -26.81 3.41
C ALA A 48 -46.48 -25.41 2.97
N VAL A 49 -47.48 -25.41 2.08
CA VAL A 49 -48.21 -24.24 1.60
C VAL A 49 -49.01 -23.63 2.76
N ALA A 50 -48.66 -22.41 3.16
CA ALA A 50 -49.48 -21.57 4.02
C ALA A 50 -50.25 -20.57 3.16
N THR A 51 -51.57 -20.67 3.19
CA THR A 51 -52.52 -19.77 2.56
C THR A 51 -52.79 -18.60 3.50
N THR A 52 -52.41 -17.37 3.12
CA THR A 52 -52.78 -16.17 3.89
C THR A 52 -53.16 -15.01 2.98
N THR A 53 -54.46 -14.76 2.96
CA THR A 53 -55.23 -13.52 2.78
C THR A 53 -54.52 -12.28 2.19
N THR A 54 -54.94 -11.89 1.00
CA THR A 54 -54.62 -10.62 0.35
C THR A 54 -55.43 -9.48 0.96
N THR A 55 -54.77 -8.58 1.70
CA THR A 55 -55.33 -7.28 2.10
C THR A 55 -54.96 -6.25 1.05
N VAL A 56 -55.96 -5.62 0.43
CA VAL A 56 -55.79 -4.56 -0.57
C VAL A 56 -55.34 -3.28 0.13
N ALA A 57 -54.12 -2.83 -0.16
CA ALA A 57 -53.60 -1.54 0.29
C ALA A 57 -54.24 -0.38 -0.52
N PRO A 58 -54.46 0.80 0.09
CA PRO A 58 -55.05 1.94 -0.60
C PRO A 58 -54.11 2.49 -1.69
N THR A 59 -54.67 2.76 -2.86
CA THR A 59 -54.01 3.41 -3.98
C THR A 59 -53.68 4.87 -3.63
N THR A 60 -52.40 5.15 -3.38
CA THR A 60 -51.90 6.53 -3.32
C THR A 60 -51.67 7.01 -4.75
N THR A 61 -52.44 8.02 -5.18
CA THR A 61 -52.22 8.71 -6.46
C THR A 61 -50.88 9.45 -6.41
N THR A 62 -49.84 8.89 -7.04
CA THR A 62 -48.58 9.58 -7.29
C THR A 62 -48.77 10.59 -8.41
N THR A 63 -48.86 11.87 -8.04
CA THR A 63 -48.75 12.98 -8.99
C THR A 63 -47.32 12.99 -9.55
N VAL A 64 -47.17 12.66 -10.83
CA VAL A 64 -45.91 12.83 -11.56
C VAL A 64 -45.75 14.31 -11.86
N SER A 65 -44.97 15.01 -11.04
CA SER A 65 -44.47 16.34 -11.36
C SER A 65 -43.25 16.18 -12.28
N THR A 66 -43.46 16.27 -13.59
CA THR A 66 -42.37 16.54 -14.56
C THR A 66 -41.92 17.98 -14.39
N THR A 67 -41.05 18.20 -13.41
CA THR A 67 -40.26 19.43 -13.32
C THR A 67 -39.19 19.37 -14.41
N LEU A 68 -39.22 20.35 -15.32
CA LEU A 68 -38.19 20.57 -16.32
C LEU A 68 -36.84 20.74 -15.60
N ALA A 69 -35.92 19.79 -15.77
CA ALA A 69 -34.57 19.89 -15.24
C ALA A 69 -33.87 21.09 -15.87
N GLY A 70 -33.67 22.16 -15.10
CA GLY A 70 -32.67 23.17 -15.41
C GLY A 70 -31.27 22.53 -15.42
N PRO A 71 -30.24 23.21 -15.96
CA PRO A 71 -28.88 22.69 -15.88
C PRO A 71 -28.48 22.56 -14.40
N THR A 72 -28.45 21.35 -13.88
CA THR A 72 -27.88 21.06 -12.55
C THR A 72 -26.37 21.22 -12.69
N THR A 73 -25.86 22.46 -12.59
CA THR A 73 -24.48 22.67 -12.17
C THR A 73 -24.41 22.11 -10.75
N THR A 74 -24.03 20.84 -10.64
CA THR A 74 -23.77 20.20 -9.37
C THR A 74 -22.52 20.88 -8.81
N THR A 75 -22.73 21.93 -8.02
CA THR A 75 -21.66 22.58 -7.27
C THR A 75 -21.04 21.52 -6.39
N LEU A 76 -19.75 21.24 -6.60
CA LEU A 76 -19.00 20.30 -5.77
C LEU A 76 -18.95 20.84 -4.33
N PRO A 77 -19.12 19.99 -3.31
CA PRO A 77 -19.02 20.44 -1.92
C PRO A 77 -17.56 20.73 -1.55
N GLY A 78 -17.41 21.57 -0.53
CA GLY A 78 -16.12 22.06 -0.06
C GLY A 78 -15.68 23.34 -0.74
N GLU A 79 -14.60 23.91 -0.23
CA GLU A 79 -13.92 25.05 -0.82
C GLU A 79 -12.72 24.56 -1.65
N PRO A 80 -12.46 25.15 -2.82
CA PRO A 80 -11.25 24.86 -3.58
C PRO A 80 -10.01 24.98 -2.68
N PHE A 81 -9.13 23.99 -2.80
CA PHE A 81 -7.90 23.94 -2.02
C PHE A 81 -6.70 24.01 -2.97
N ASP A 82 -5.93 25.09 -2.87
CA ASP A 82 -4.82 25.36 -3.80
C ASP A 82 -3.49 24.71 -3.38
N ILE A 83 -3.50 23.93 -2.29
CA ILE A 83 -2.34 23.22 -1.78
C ILE A 83 -2.53 21.73 -2.11
N GLY A 84 -1.84 21.21 -3.11
CA GLY A 84 -1.97 19.83 -3.54
C GLY A 84 -1.00 19.48 -4.65
N PRO A 85 -0.99 18.20 -5.09
CA PRO A 85 -0.14 17.76 -6.18
C PRO A 85 -0.54 18.48 -7.48
N SER A 86 0.46 18.78 -8.30
CA SER A 86 0.30 19.38 -9.61
C SER A 86 -0.35 18.40 -10.60
N PRO A 87 -1.03 18.91 -11.64
CA PRO A 87 -1.51 18.04 -12.72
C PRO A 87 -0.37 17.21 -13.33
N GLY A 88 -0.55 15.89 -13.39
CA GLY A 88 0.44 14.96 -13.94
C GLY A 88 1.33 14.28 -12.90
N ASP A 89 1.35 14.76 -11.64
CA ASP A 89 2.11 14.10 -10.58
C ASP A 89 1.57 12.69 -10.33
N VAL A 90 2.49 11.77 -10.02
CA VAL A 90 2.19 10.35 -9.82
C VAL A 90 2.19 10.03 -8.34
N LEU A 91 1.01 9.65 -7.82
CA LEU A 91 0.80 9.33 -6.41
C LEU A 91 0.68 7.81 -6.20
N SER A 92 1.02 7.38 -4.99
CA SER A 92 0.79 6.04 -4.48
C SER A 92 -0.26 6.03 -3.38
N VAL A 93 -1.06 4.96 -3.34
CA VAL A 93 -1.94 4.64 -2.22
C VAL A 93 -1.09 4.27 -1.00
N VAL A 94 -1.30 4.97 0.11
CA VAL A 94 -0.56 4.80 1.36
C VAL A 94 -1.49 4.71 2.56
N ALA A 95 -1.02 4.08 3.64
CA ALA A 95 -1.74 3.91 4.91
C ALA A 95 -3.10 3.21 4.78
N VAL A 96 -3.27 2.40 3.74
CA VAL A 96 -4.39 1.46 3.55
C VAL A 96 -3.87 0.06 3.89
N ALA A 97 -4.64 -0.70 4.66
CA ALA A 97 -4.27 -2.05 5.04
C ALA A 97 -4.21 -2.97 3.81
N PHE A 98 -3.37 -4.00 3.85
CA PHE A 98 -3.15 -4.93 2.74
C PHE A 98 -4.44 -5.63 2.26
N ASP A 99 -5.44 -5.74 3.14
CA ASP A 99 -6.74 -6.38 2.94
C ASP A 99 -7.90 -5.36 2.75
N ASP A 100 -7.59 -4.08 2.56
CA ASP A 100 -8.55 -2.99 2.37
C ASP A 100 -8.33 -2.28 1.02
N VAL A 101 -9.08 -1.21 0.75
CA VAL A 101 -9.03 -0.45 -0.50
C VAL A 101 -9.22 1.05 -0.28
N LEU A 102 -8.61 1.86 -1.16
CA LEU A 102 -8.95 3.28 -1.30
C LEU A 102 -10.04 3.46 -2.34
N ASN A 103 -11.17 4.04 -1.94
CA ASN A 103 -12.26 4.34 -2.87
C ASN A 103 -11.96 5.58 -3.73
N LEU A 104 -12.14 5.45 -5.04
CA LEU A 104 -12.25 6.56 -5.99
C LEU A 104 -13.73 6.89 -6.19
N ARG A 105 -14.13 8.12 -5.91
CA ARG A 105 -15.55 8.52 -5.82
C ARG A 105 -15.94 9.54 -6.89
N ALA A 106 -17.25 9.65 -7.14
CA ALA A 106 -17.80 10.61 -8.11
C ALA A 106 -17.64 12.08 -7.68
N GLY A 107 -17.44 12.34 -6.39
CA GLY A 107 -17.25 13.68 -5.83
C GLY A 107 -16.47 13.65 -4.52
N PRO A 108 -16.04 14.82 -4.01
CA PRO A 108 -15.26 14.92 -2.78
C PRO A 108 -16.17 14.64 -1.58
N GLY A 109 -15.84 13.58 -0.83
CA GLY A 109 -16.60 13.18 0.35
C GLY A 109 -17.07 11.73 0.28
N THR A 110 -17.44 11.17 1.44
CA THR A 110 -17.84 9.77 1.56
C THR A 110 -19.26 9.48 1.10
N ASP A 111 -20.07 10.51 0.88
CA ASP A 111 -21.48 10.40 0.48
C ASP A 111 -21.65 10.18 -1.05
N PHE A 112 -20.58 10.40 -1.82
CA PHE A 112 -20.58 10.18 -3.26
C PHE A 112 -20.38 8.71 -3.61
N GLU A 113 -20.98 8.29 -4.72
CA GLU A 113 -20.83 6.95 -5.30
C GLU A 113 -19.36 6.57 -5.46
N VAL A 114 -19.05 5.30 -5.16
CA VAL A 114 -17.73 4.70 -5.42
C VAL A 114 -17.66 4.24 -6.86
N LEU A 115 -16.78 4.85 -7.66
CA LEU A 115 -16.55 4.51 -9.06
C LEU A 115 -15.57 3.34 -9.22
N LYS A 116 -14.50 3.33 -8.42
CA LYS A 116 -13.46 2.30 -8.40
C LYS A 116 -12.91 2.09 -6.98
N LYS A 117 -12.29 0.94 -6.78
CA LYS A 117 -11.56 0.57 -5.56
C LYS A 117 -10.10 0.34 -5.93
N MET A 118 -9.20 1.16 -5.39
CA MET A 118 -7.76 1.03 -5.61
C MET A 118 -7.17 0.14 -4.52
N PRO A 119 -6.39 -0.89 -4.87
CA PRO A 119 -5.72 -1.71 -3.88
C PRO A 119 -4.65 -0.89 -3.13
N PRO A 120 -4.21 -1.37 -1.96
CA PRO A 120 -3.10 -0.75 -1.23
C PRO A 120 -1.86 -0.73 -2.12
N ARG A 121 -1.04 0.32 -1.95
CA ARG A 121 0.19 0.55 -2.73
C ARG A 121 0.00 0.73 -4.24
N TYR A 122 -1.23 0.85 -4.74
CA TYR A 122 -1.45 1.24 -6.15
C TYR A 122 -0.75 2.57 -6.43
N ASP A 123 0.20 2.56 -7.35
CA ASP A 123 1.21 3.62 -7.59
C ASP A 123 1.03 4.34 -8.93
N ARG A 124 -0.16 4.18 -9.54
CA ARG A 124 -0.51 4.76 -10.84
C ARG A 124 -1.69 5.71 -10.72
N VAL A 125 -1.72 6.50 -9.65
CA VAL A 125 -2.73 7.54 -9.41
C VAL A 125 -2.19 8.85 -9.98
N ILE A 126 -2.82 9.37 -11.03
CA ILE A 126 -2.38 10.62 -11.67
C ILE A 126 -3.18 11.78 -11.09
N ALA A 127 -2.51 12.77 -10.52
CA ALA A 127 -3.16 13.99 -10.03
C ALA A 127 -3.68 14.83 -11.20
N ASN A 128 -4.88 15.38 -11.07
CA ASN A 128 -5.45 16.32 -12.05
C ASN A 128 -5.31 17.79 -11.62
N GLY A 129 -4.66 18.05 -10.47
CA GLY A 129 -4.39 19.39 -9.94
C GLY A 129 -5.56 20.11 -9.29
N ARG A 130 -6.71 19.44 -9.11
CA ARG A 130 -7.84 19.99 -8.37
C ARG A 130 -7.95 19.33 -7.01
N ALA A 131 -8.14 20.16 -5.98
CA ALA A 131 -8.42 19.69 -4.64
C ALA A 131 -9.61 20.45 -4.02
N GLN A 132 -10.30 19.78 -3.10
CA GLN A 132 -11.44 20.32 -2.37
C GLN A 132 -11.25 20.07 -0.88
N ALA A 133 -11.33 21.14 -0.09
CA ALA A 133 -11.30 21.10 1.36
C ALA A 133 -12.74 21.01 1.90
N LEU A 134 -13.03 19.91 2.59
CA LEU A 134 -14.22 19.72 3.41
C LEU A 134 -13.83 19.94 4.89
N PRO A 135 -14.79 20.11 5.82
CA PRO A 135 -14.50 20.49 7.21
C PRO A 135 -13.41 19.66 7.92
N ASN A 136 -13.30 18.37 7.60
CA ASN A 136 -12.36 17.44 8.24
C ASN A 136 -11.50 16.65 7.25
N SER A 137 -11.49 17.01 5.95
CA SER A 137 -10.79 16.21 4.94
C SER A 137 -10.50 17.00 3.69
N ILE A 138 -9.36 16.71 3.06
CA ILE A 138 -9.03 17.18 1.73
C ILE A 138 -9.19 16.02 0.74
N TRP A 139 -9.69 16.33 -0.44
CA TRP A 139 -9.93 15.39 -1.52
C TRP A 139 -9.23 15.87 -2.79
N TYR A 140 -8.54 14.97 -3.47
CA TYR A 140 -7.87 15.25 -4.74
C TYR A 140 -8.68 14.64 -5.88
N GLU A 141 -8.84 15.40 -6.96
CA GLU A 141 -9.29 14.85 -8.23
C GLU A 141 -8.11 14.15 -8.89
N VAL A 142 -8.29 12.87 -9.18
CA VAL A 142 -7.25 11.99 -9.70
C VAL A 142 -7.80 11.11 -10.81
N THR A 143 -6.91 10.63 -11.66
CA THR A 143 -7.19 9.57 -12.63
C THR A 143 -6.49 8.30 -12.20
N ALA A 144 -7.26 7.24 -11.96
CA ALA A 144 -6.76 5.94 -11.53
C ALA A 144 -7.61 4.83 -12.10
N LEU A 145 -7.00 3.69 -12.43
CA LEU A 145 -7.72 2.54 -13.02
C LEU A 145 -8.56 2.92 -14.26
N GLY A 146 -8.08 3.91 -15.03
CA GLY A 146 -8.73 4.42 -16.24
C GLY A 146 -9.94 5.34 -16.01
N VAL A 147 -10.23 5.74 -14.76
CA VAL A 147 -11.38 6.59 -14.42
C VAL A 147 -10.92 7.83 -13.66
N THR A 148 -11.51 8.98 -13.97
CA THR A 148 -11.33 10.22 -13.20
C THR A 148 -12.37 10.30 -12.09
N GLY A 149 -11.93 10.63 -10.88
CA GLY A 149 -12.78 10.81 -9.71
C GLY A 149 -12.03 11.44 -8.55
N TRP A 150 -12.59 11.35 -7.35
CA TRP A 150 -12.07 11.98 -6.14
C TRP A 150 -11.62 10.93 -5.14
N ALA A 151 -10.41 11.10 -4.60
CA ALA A 151 -9.87 10.26 -3.54
C ALA A 151 -9.41 11.13 -2.37
N SER A 152 -9.51 10.61 -1.14
CA SER A 152 -9.06 11.35 0.04
C SER A 152 -7.55 11.48 0.02
N SER A 153 -7.05 12.71 0.20
CA SER A 153 -5.60 12.99 0.23
C SER A 153 -4.90 12.31 1.41
N THR A 154 -5.65 11.91 2.44
CA THR A 154 -5.11 11.17 3.60
C THR A 154 -4.43 9.86 3.18
N TYR A 155 -4.84 9.26 2.07
CA TYR A 155 -4.35 7.96 1.62
C TYR A 155 -3.52 8.05 0.33
N LEU A 156 -3.06 9.26 -0.03
CA LEU A 156 -2.23 9.49 -1.21
C LEU A 156 -0.93 10.20 -0.82
N ALA A 157 0.16 9.83 -1.47
CA ALA A 157 1.46 10.48 -1.32
C ALA A 157 2.28 10.28 -2.59
N GLU A 158 3.21 11.19 -2.87
CA GLU A 158 4.32 10.87 -3.76
C GLU A 158 5.36 10.03 -3.00
N LEU A 159 6.04 9.13 -3.71
CA LEU A 159 7.11 8.32 -3.15
C LEU A 159 8.45 9.04 -3.39
N GLY A 160 9.14 9.35 -2.30
CA GLY A 160 10.49 9.91 -2.35
C GLY A 160 11.57 8.84 -2.47
N SER A 161 12.78 9.20 -2.04
CA SER A 161 13.93 8.30 -2.00
C SER A 161 13.67 7.10 -1.08
N THR A 162 14.36 6.01 -1.40
CA THR A 162 14.40 4.81 -0.57
C THR A 162 15.80 4.63 -0.02
N ASP A 163 15.90 4.53 1.30
CA ASP A 163 17.16 4.37 2.01
C ASP A 163 17.19 3.04 2.77
N ASP A 164 18.36 2.41 2.85
CA ASP A 164 18.60 1.30 3.78
C ASP A 164 18.83 1.87 5.18
N ILE A 165 17.90 1.56 6.09
CA ILE A 165 17.91 2.05 7.47
C ILE A 165 18.20 0.94 8.49
N THR A 166 18.68 -0.21 8.03
CA THR A 166 18.83 -1.42 8.87
C THR A 166 19.66 -1.16 10.12
N SER A 167 20.82 -0.52 9.97
CA SER A 167 21.69 -0.18 11.11
C SER A 167 21.02 0.78 12.09
N GLN A 168 20.26 1.76 11.58
CA GLN A 168 19.55 2.74 12.40
C GLN A 168 18.48 2.05 13.27
N ILE A 169 17.79 1.05 12.72
CA ILE A 169 16.81 0.25 13.46
C ILE A 169 17.50 -0.59 14.54
N VAL A 170 18.58 -1.29 14.20
CA VAL A 170 19.34 -2.12 15.16
C VAL A 170 19.92 -1.26 16.29
N ASP A 171 20.53 -0.13 15.97
CA ASP A 171 21.10 0.79 16.97
C ASP A 171 20.03 1.31 17.93
N LYS A 172 18.84 1.60 17.40
CA LYS A 172 17.71 2.12 18.19
C LYS A 172 17.11 1.05 19.10
N LEU A 173 16.98 -0.19 18.63
CA LEU A 173 16.44 -1.30 19.40
C LEU A 173 17.49 -1.93 20.35
N GLY A 174 18.78 -1.67 20.11
CA GLY A 174 19.90 -2.18 20.89
C GLY A 174 20.34 -3.60 20.51
N GLU A 175 19.56 -4.28 19.67
CA GLU A 175 19.84 -5.62 19.15
C GLU A 175 19.12 -5.85 17.82
N ILE A 176 19.45 -6.95 17.14
CA ILE A 176 18.74 -7.36 15.92
C ILE A 176 17.39 -7.94 16.36
N PRO A 177 16.24 -7.33 15.98
CA PRO A 177 14.95 -7.82 16.42
C PRO A 177 14.64 -9.17 15.78
N THR A 178 13.91 -10.00 16.55
CA THR A 178 13.41 -11.30 16.13
C THR A 178 11.92 -11.42 16.46
N ALA A 179 11.18 -12.21 15.68
CA ALA A 179 9.77 -12.50 15.95
C ALA A 179 9.35 -13.83 15.34
N GLU A 180 8.25 -14.41 15.84
CA GLU A 180 7.68 -15.67 15.32
C GLU A 180 7.14 -15.52 13.88
N THR A 181 6.62 -14.32 13.54
CA THR A 181 6.03 -14.06 12.22
C THR A 181 6.65 -12.83 11.56
N MET A 182 6.60 -12.78 10.22
CA MET A 182 7.01 -11.57 9.49
C MET A 182 6.14 -10.35 9.84
N ALA A 183 4.85 -10.54 10.10
CA ALA A 183 3.97 -9.45 10.55
C ALA A 183 4.45 -8.87 11.90
N ASP A 184 4.79 -9.73 12.86
CA ASP A 184 5.29 -9.28 14.16
C ASP A 184 6.67 -8.62 14.04
N LEU A 185 7.56 -9.18 13.21
CA LEU A 185 8.86 -8.56 12.94
C LEU A 185 8.69 -7.17 12.31
N GLY A 186 7.85 -7.05 11.29
CA GLY A 186 7.58 -5.76 10.64
C GLY A 186 6.93 -4.75 11.59
N ARG A 187 6.07 -5.20 12.48
CA ARG A 187 5.47 -4.35 13.52
C ARG A 187 6.51 -3.86 14.54
N ILE A 188 7.43 -4.71 15.00
CA ILE A 188 8.54 -4.30 15.88
C ILE A 188 9.37 -3.19 15.20
N VAL A 189 9.70 -3.36 13.92
CA VAL A 189 10.44 -2.34 13.15
C VAL A 189 9.63 -1.06 13.00
N ALA A 190 8.35 -1.15 12.65
CA ALA A 190 7.49 0.00 12.44
C ALA A 190 7.22 0.80 13.73
N GLU A 191 7.10 0.13 14.87
CA GLU A 191 6.88 0.73 16.19
C GLU A 191 8.16 1.27 16.84
N SER A 192 9.33 1.07 16.22
CA SER A 192 10.58 1.71 16.65
C SER A 192 10.53 3.25 16.48
N TYR A 193 9.61 3.78 15.67
CA TYR A 193 9.47 5.23 15.50
C TYR A 193 8.70 5.85 16.68
N PRO A 194 9.27 6.83 17.38
CA PRO A 194 8.57 7.46 18.50
C PRO A 194 7.40 8.31 17.98
N ALA A 195 6.25 8.19 18.62
CA ALA A 195 5.19 9.19 18.49
C ALA A 195 5.64 10.48 19.17
N VAL A 196 5.91 11.52 18.39
CA VAL A 196 6.22 12.87 18.89
C VAL A 196 4.97 13.72 18.70
N GLU A 197 4.34 14.13 19.80
CA GLU A 197 3.14 14.99 19.87
C GLU A 197 1.83 14.41 19.31
N ARG A 198 1.87 13.56 18.28
CA ARG A 198 0.70 12.87 17.71
C ARG A 198 0.95 11.36 17.58
N PRO A 199 -0.08 10.52 17.75
CA PRO A 199 0.06 9.09 17.55
C PRO A 199 0.38 8.80 16.07
N LEU A 200 1.45 8.04 15.85
CA LEU A 200 1.73 7.47 14.54
C LEU A 200 0.65 6.44 14.19
N ARG A 201 0.29 6.38 12.92
CA ARG A 201 -0.57 5.34 12.38
C ARG A 201 0.32 4.34 11.65
N VAL A 202 0.45 3.17 12.24
CA VAL A 202 1.15 2.01 11.67
C VAL A 202 0.13 1.15 10.94
N ARG A 203 0.37 0.84 9.66
CA ARG A 203 -0.52 0.04 8.82
C ARG A 203 0.29 -0.96 8.00
N MET A 204 -0.03 -2.25 8.11
CA MET A 204 0.52 -3.28 7.24
C MET A 204 -0.09 -3.11 5.85
N SER A 205 0.67 -2.59 4.89
CA SER A 205 0.22 -2.24 3.54
C SER A 205 0.60 -3.29 2.49
N GLY A 206 1.42 -4.28 2.86
CA GLY A 206 1.72 -5.47 2.08
C GLY A 206 1.54 -6.73 2.91
N GLU A 207 0.95 -7.76 2.30
CA GLU A 207 0.79 -9.06 2.95
C GLU A 207 2.17 -9.67 3.28
N PRO A 208 2.34 -10.28 4.46
CA PRO A 208 3.55 -11.03 4.76
C PRO A 208 3.73 -12.19 3.79
N SER A 209 4.94 -12.36 3.27
CA SER A 209 5.28 -13.48 2.40
C SER A 209 6.56 -14.16 2.87
N VAL A 210 6.74 -15.43 2.49
CA VAL A 210 7.92 -16.23 2.86
C VAL A 210 8.45 -16.90 1.59
N GLY A 211 9.64 -16.49 1.16
CA GLY A 211 10.44 -17.13 0.13
C GLY A 211 11.83 -17.45 0.68
N ASP A 212 12.88 -17.09 -0.07
CA ASP A 212 14.28 -17.15 0.44
C ASP A 212 14.48 -16.23 1.66
N LEU A 213 13.75 -15.12 1.68
CA LEU A 213 13.56 -14.24 2.83
C LEU A 213 12.07 -14.10 3.11
N GLY A 214 11.73 -13.81 4.36
CA GLY A 214 10.42 -13.31 4.73
C GLY A 214 10.33 -11.82 4.40
N GLU A 215 9.19 -11.38 3.90
CA GLU A 215 8.95 -9.98 3.52
C GLU A 215 7.63 -9.47 4.10
N VAL A 216 7.59 -8.21 4.51
CA VAL A 216 6.35 -7.52 4.86
C VAL A 216 6.51 -6.01 4.64
N ILE A 217 5.41 -5.30 4.36
CA ILE A 217 5.43 -3.85 4.15
C ILE A 217 4.52 -3.15 5.16
N TYR A 218 5.05 -2.13 5.82
CA TYR A 218 4.33 -1.26 6.75
C TYR A 218 4.43 0.21 6.35
N ASP A 219 3.31 0.90 6.29
CA ASP A 219 3.27 2.35 6.21
C ASP A 219 3.17 2.93 7.63
N VAL A 220 4.12 3.79 7.99
CA VAL A 220 4.13 4.53 9.26
C VAL A 220 3.89 6.00 8.94
N VAL A 221 2.69 6.50 9.22
CA VAL A 221 2.29 7.88 8.86
C VAL A 221 1.88 8.70 10.08
N GLY A 222 1.91 10.02 9.94
CA GLY A 222 1.59 10.95 11.03
C GLY A 222 2.81 11.66 11.61
N PHE A 223 3.91 11.69 10.84
CA PHE A 223 5.11 12.43 11.20
C PHE A 223 4.77 13.93 11.35
N ALA A 224 5.53 14.63 12.19
CA ALA A 224 5.30 16.06 12.45
C ALA A 224 5.85 16.97 11.35
N ASP A 225 6.68 16.42 10.46
CA ASP A 225 7.29 17.09 9.33
C ASP A 225 6.23 17.44 8.27
N ASP A 226 6.30 18.68 7.75
CA ASP A 226 5.36 19.22 6.76
C ASP A 226 5.68 18.74 5.33
N SER A 227 6.89 18.23 5.10
CA SER A 227 7.38 17.69 3.84
C SER A 227 7.23 16.17 3.82
N VAL A 228 7.62 15.50 4.91
CA VAL A 228 7.55 14.04 5.09
C VAL A 228 6.35 13.66 5.95
N ARG A 229 5.30 13.07 5.35
CA ARG A 229 4.12 12.62 6.12
C ARG A 229 4.30 11.27 6.79
N GLY A 230 5.26 10.48 6.34
CA GLY A 230 5.53 9.14 6.84
C GLY A 230 6.58 8.39 6.04
N LEU A 231 6.72 7.11 6.36
CA LEU A 231 7.63 6.17 5.69
C LEU A 231 6.85 4.91 5.29
N ARG A 232 7.24 4.32 4.16
CA ARG A 232 6.90 2.94 3.81
C ARG A 232 8.12 2.09 4.07
N LEU A 233 7.98 1.14 4.99
CA LEU A 233 9.02 0.23 5.42
C LEU A 233 8.82 -1.11 4.72
N HIS A 234 9.77 -1.53 3.89
CA HIS A 234 9.85 -2.89 3.38
C HIS A 234 10.86 -3.65 4.25
N VAL A 235 10.34 -4.60 5.02
CA VAL A 235 11.10 -5.33 6.02
C VAL A 235 11.39 -6.72 5.50
N PHE A 236 12.67 -7.07 5.49
CA PHE A 236 13.16 -8.39 5.11
C PHE A 236 13.64 -9.13 6.37
N GLY A 237 13.12 -10.33 6.59
CA GLY A 237 13.54 -11.23 7.66
C GLY A 237 14.20 -12.47 7.08
N GLN A 238 15.24 -12.97 7.75
CA GLN A 238 15.80 -14.30 7.47
C GLN A 238 15.29 -15.29 8.52
N PRO A 239 15.02 -16.56 8.17
CA PRO A 239 14.69 -17.58 9.16
C PRO A 239 15.76 -17.68 10.24
N THR A 240 15.34 -17.84 11.48
CA THR A 240 16.24 -18.11 12.61
C THR A 240 16.84 -19.51 12.50
N GLU A 241 17.96 -19.75 13.20
CA GLU A 241 18.61 -21.07 13.20
C GLU A 241 17.70 -22.19 13.74
N SER A 242 16.77 -21.88 14.65
CA SER A 242 15.81 -22.86 15.15
C SER A 242 14.67 -23.15 14.15
N GLY A 243 14.44 -22.24 13.20
CA GLY A 243 13.35 -22.33 12.23
C GLY A 243 11.99 -21.86 12.77
N ASP A 244 11.91 -21.39 14.02
CA ASP A 244 10.64 -21.03 14.68
C ASP A 244 10.23 -19.56 14.48
N GLY A 245 10.96 -18.81 13.65
CA GLY A 245 10.70 -17.40 13.42
C GLY A 245 11.73 -16.73 12.53
N PHE A 246 11.72 -15.40 12.53
CA PHE A 246 12.52 -14.54 11.66
C PHE A 246 13.38 -13.59 12.49
N SER A 247 14.62 -13.39 12.06
CA SER A 247 15.49 -12.29 12.50
C SER A 247 15.58 -11.23 11.41
N LEU A 248 15.64 -9.95 11.79
CA LEU A 248 15.77 -8.86 10.82
C LEU A 248 17.02 -9.02 9.94
N LYS A 249 16.82 -8.96 8.63
CA LYS A 249 17.87 -8.98 7.62
C LYS A 249 18.18 -7.58 7.10
N SER A 250 17.15 -6.87 6.65
CA SER A 250 17.27 -5.49 6.17
C SER A 250 15.94 -4.75 6.26
N VAL A 251 16.01 -3.42 6.27
CA VAL A 251 14.86 -2.53 6.18
C VAL A 251 15.14 -1.45 5.14
N GLU A 252 14.30 -1.41 4.12
CA GLU A 252 14.25 -0.31 3.16
C GLU A 252 13.13 0.64 3.56
N ALA A 253 13.43 1.94 3.66
CA ALA A 253 12.47 2.97 4.00
C ALA A 253 12.30 3.94 2.84
N THR A 254 11.12 3.94 2.23
CA THR A 254 10.73 4.91 1.21
C THR A 254 10.01 6.09 1.87
N ALA A 255 10.44 7.31 1.58
CA ALA A 255 9.76 8.50 2.07
C ALA A 255 8.35 8.64 1.45
N LEU A 256 7.37 8.97 2.28
CA LEU A 256 6.03 9.36 1.82
C LEU A 256 5.95 10.87 1.90
N CYS A 257 5.83 11.54 0.75
CA CYS A 257 5.92 12.99 0.66
C CYS A 257 4.54 13.64 0.63
N ALA A 258 4.39 14.72 1.40
CA ALA A 258 3.13 15.44 1.54
C ALA A 258 2.90 16.48 0.43
N ARG A 259 3.96 17.16 -0.02
CA ARG A 259 3.88 18.29 -0.97
C ARG A 259 4.69 18.08 -2.25
N GLY A 260 5.06 16.82 -2.51
CA GLY A 260 5.75 16.39 -3.70
C GLY A 260 7.21 16.05 -3.46
N VAL A 261 7.88 15.72 -4.57
CA VAL A 261 9.24 15.20 -4.59
C VAL A 261 10.09 15.99 -5.58
N ASP A 262 11.32 16.34 -5.21
CA ASP A 262 12.25 17.01 -6.11
C ASP A 262 12.97 16.02 -7.07
N GLY A 263 13.81 16.54 -7.97
CA GLY A 263 14.54 15.71 -8.92
C GLY A 263 15.55 14.73 -8.29
N ALA A 264 15.83 14.84 -6.99
CA ALA A 264 16.70 13.93 -6.23
C ALA A 264 15.92 12.91 -5.39
N GLY A 265 14.57 12.97 -5.37
CA GLY A 265 13.75 12.10 -4.54
C GLY A 265 13.45 12.65 -3.14
N VAL A 266 13.82 13.90 -2.86
CA VAL A 266 13.62 14.49 -1.52
C VAL A 266 12.21 15.09 -1.44
N CYS A 267 11.52 14.83 -0.33
CA CYS A 267 10.23 15.45 -0.07
C CYS A 267 10.39 16.97 0.09
N ILE A 268 9.53 17.74 -0.56
CA ILE A 268 9.53 19.21 -0.53
C ILE A 268 8.33 19.81 0.19
#